data_AF-A0A1H5UU47-F1
#
_entry.id   AF-A0A1H5UU47-F1
#
_cell.length_a   1.000
_cell.length_b   1.000
_cell.length_c   1.000
_cell.angle_alpha   90.00
_cell.angle_beta   90.00
_cell.angle_gamma   90.00
#
_symmetry.space_group_name_H-M   'P 1'
#
loop_
_entity.id
_entity.type
_entity.pdbx_description
1 polymer ?
#
loop_
_entity_poly.entity_id
_entity_poly.type
_entity_poly.pdbx_seq_one_letter_code
_entity_poly.pdbx_strand_id
1 'polypeptide(L)'
;METLDLIAYFGMAVVVIASALAIMNQQQKLADPDDLSVVELDTLSGIYELAKPGQYLVRVYRQSGNLYKDDQLFNDREAAVKAGVATFKRAKIPYAVVEENTLTDFVFRRPFHNHRGKAEGKKVAKVEIFKIE
;
A
#
# COMPACT_ATOMS: atom_id res chain seq x y z
N MET A 1 28.76 -25.89 30.46
CA MET A 1 27.75 -25.50 29.45
C MET A 1 28.40 -25.78 28.13
N GLU A 2 27.88 -26.75 27.38
CA GLU A 2 28.51 -27.14 26.12
C GLU A 2 28.29 -26.05 25.07
N THR A 3 29.19 -25.94 24.10
CA THR A 3 29.11 -24.96 23.02
C THR A 3 27.79 -25.07 22.23
N LEU A 4 27.23 -26.29 22.16
CA LEU A 4 25.93 -26.57 21.55
C LEU A 4 24.76 -25.95 22.33
N ASP A 5 24.78 -26.00 23.66
CA ASP A 5 23.75 -25.39 24.50
C ASP A 5 23.74 -23.87 24.30
N LEU A 6 24.93 -23.24 24.26
CA LEU A 6 25.06 -21.81 24.09
C LEU A 6 24.50 -21.32 22.74
N ILE A 7 24.71 -22.09 21.66
CA ILE A 7 24.16 -21.79 20.33
C ILE A 7 22.63 -21.95 20.33
N ALA A 8 22.11 -22.99 20.97
CA ALA A 8 20.66 -23.22 21.06
C ALA A 8 19.96 -22.09 21.83
N TYR A 9 20.51 -21.67 22.97
CA TYR A 9 19.97 -20.54 23.75
C TYR A 9 20.04 -19.23 22.97
N PHE A 10 21.13 -18.98 22.25
CA PHE A 10 21.27 -17.77 21.43
C PHE A 10 20.26 -17.75 20.28
N GLY A 11 20.09 -18.87 19.56
CA GLY A 11 19.10 -19.01 18.50
C GLY A 11 17.67 -18.81 19.01
N MET A 12 17.33 -19.39 20.17
CA MET A 12 16.02 -19.22 20.79
C MET A 12 15.77 -17.76 21.20
N ALA A 13 16.77 -17.08 21.77
CA ALA A 13 16.66 -15.66 22.12
C ALA A 13 16.40 -14.78 20.89
N VAL A 14 17.08 -15.04 19.77
CA VAL A 14 16.86 -14.32 18.51
C VAL A 14 15.43 -14.52 17.98
N VAL A 15 14.91 -15.75 18.00
CA VAL A 15 13.54 -16.03 17.56
C VAL A 15 12.51 -15.33 18.45
N VAL A 16 12.69 -15.34 19.78
CA VAL A 16 11.80 -14.66 20.73
C VAL A 16 11.82 -13.14 20.53
N ILE A 17 13.00 -12.55 20.33
CA ILE A 17 13.12 -11.11 20.05
C ILE A 17 12.49 -10.76 18.70
N ALA A 18 12.74 -11.54 17.66
CA ALA A 18 12.18 -11.31 16.32
C ALA A 18 10.64 -11.43 16.32
N SER A 19 10.10 -12.40 17.05
CA SER A 19 8.64 -12.57 17.19
C SER A 19 8.02 -11.47 18.07
N ALA A 20 8.69 -11.02 19.14
CA ALA A 20 8.27 -9.86 19.91
C ALA A 20 8.24 -8.58 19.05
N LEU A 21 9.28 -8.34 18.23
CA LEU A 21 9.32 -7.22 17.29
C LEU A 21 8.21 -7.30 16.23
N ALA A 22 7.94 -8.50 15.70
CA ALA A 22 6.86 -8.72 14.74
C ALA A 22 5.48 -8.45 15.38
N ILE A 23 5.27 -8.91 16.61
CA ILE A 23 4.03 -8.67 17.38
C ILE A 23 3.89 -7.19 17.73
N MET A 24 4.96 -6.50 18.11
CA MET A 24 4.93 -5.05 18.39
C MET A 24 4.60 -4.25 17.12
N ASN A 25 5.18 -4.60 15.98
CA ASN A 25 4.88 -3.97 14.69
C ASN A 25 3.43 -4.25 14.25
N GLN A 26 2.90 -5.45 14.55
CA GLN A 26 1.50 -5.80 14.32
C GLN A 26 0.55 -5.10 15.30
N GLN A 27 0.97 -4.91 16.56
CA GLN A 27 0.20 -4.18 17.57
C GLN A 27 0.16 -2.68 17.30
N GLN A 28 1.23 -2.09 16.75
CA GLN A 28 1.19 -0.71 16.23
C GLN A 28 0.15 -0.57 15.09
N LYS A 29 0.03 -1.58 14.23
CA LYS A 29 -1.02 -1.64 13.19
C LYS A 29 -2.44 -1.92 13.72
N LEU A 30 -2.57 -2.43 14.96
CA LEU A 30 -3.85 -2.73 15.61
C LEU A 30 -4.29 -1.64 16.59
N ALA A 31 -3.36 -0.83 17.10
CA ALA A 31 -3.61 0.25 18.04
C ALA A 31 -4.25 1.48 17.40
N ASP A 32 -4.21 1.57 16.07
CA ASP A 32 -4.95 2.60 15.34
C ASP A 32 -5.58 2.03 14.06
N PRO A 33 -6.82 1.52 14.12
CA PRO A 33 -7.53 1.06 12.93
C PRO A 33 -7.92 2.20 11.97
N ASP A 34 -7.75 3.47 12.39
CA ASP A 34 -8.15 4.67 11.64
C ASP A 34 -7.02 5.70 11.40
N ASP A 35 -5.82 5.54 11.96
CA ASP A 35 -4.68 6.40 11.61
C ASP A 35 -4.09 6.00 10.25
N LEU A 36 -4.79 6.50 9.25
CA LEU A 36 -4.51 6.34 7.84
C LEU A 36 -4.48 7.72 7.22
N SER A 37 -3.72 8.65 7.82
CA SER A 37 -3.53 10.06 7.37
C SER A 37 -4.31 10.37 6.09
N VAL A 38 -5.60 10.64 6.26
CA VAL A 38 -6.52 10.67 5.11
C VAL A 38 -6.18 11.92 4.32
N VAL A 39 -5.55 11.71 3.16
CA VAL A 39 -5.11 12.81 2.32
C VAL A 39 -6.17 13.13 1.29
N GLU A 40 -6.34 14.42 1.01
CA GLU A 40 -7.07 14.86 -0.15
C GLU A 40 -6.42 14.30 -1.41
N LEU A 41 -7.25 13.86 -2.36
CA LEU A 41 -6.76 13.21 -3.56
C LEU A 41 -5.82 14.11 -4.38
N ASP A 42 -6.01 15.43 -4.33
CA ASP A 42 -5.15 16.40 -5.01
C ASP A 42 -3.75 16.46 -4.41
N THR A 43 -3.60 16.18 -3.11
CA THR A 43 -2.31 16.12 -2.40
C THR A 43 -1.46 14.94 -2.84
N LEU A 44 -2.06 13.83 -3.30
CA LEU A 44 -1.33 12.64 -3.78
C LEU A 44 -0.32 12.95 -4.89
N SER A 45 -0.61 13.97 -5.72
CA SER A 45 0.28 14.36 -6.82
C SER A 45 1.53 15.11 -6.37
N GLY A 46 1.63 15.46 -5.07
CA GLY A 46 2.76 16.22 -4.51
C GLY A 46 3.58 15.45 -3.46
N ILE A 47 3.11 14.31 -2.96
CA ILE A 47 3.73 13.61 -1.83
C ILE A 47 4.43 12.30 -2.20
N TYR A 48 4.31 11.81 -3.43
CA TYR A 48 4.86 10.52 -3.84
C TYR A 48 6.41 10.55 -3.87
N GLU A 49 7.04 9.46 -3.45
CA GLU A 49 8.51 9.35 -3.34
C GLU A 49 9.18 8.58 -4.49
N LEU A 50 8.40 7.98 -5.40
CA LEU A 50 8.86 7.18 -6.54
C LEU A 50 10.12 7.75 -7.24
N ALA A 51 11.21 6.98 -7.32
CA ALA A 51 12.51 7.46 -7.80
C ALA A 51 12.61 7.59 -9.32
N LYS A 52 13.06 8.75 -9.83
CA LYS A 52 13.44 8.95 -11.25
C LYS A 52 14.87 8.47 -11.55
N PRO A 53 15.20 8.16 -12.83
CA PRO A 53 14.29 7.81 -13.92
C PRO A 53 13.77 6.38 -13.76
N GLY A 54 12.75 5.98 -14.53
CA GLY A 54 12.27 4.60 -14.53
C GLY A 54 10.99 4.34 -15.30
N GLN A 55 10.63 3.07 -15.41
CA GLN A 55 9.31 2.63 -15.90
C GLN A 55 8.42 2.25 -14.71
N TYR A 56 7.13 2.54 -14.83
CA TYR A 56 6.15 2.40 -13.76
C TYR A 56 4.94 1.60 -14.22
N LEU A 57 4.51 0.66 -13.39
CA LEU A 57 3.32 -0.16 -13.55
C LEU A 57 2.22 0.37 -12.65
N VAL A 58 1.08 0.74 -13.21
CA VAL A 58 -0.11 1.14 -12.46
C VAL A 58 -1.13 0.00 -12.48
N ARG A 59 -1.42 -0.52 -11.29
CA ARG A 59 -2.46 -1.51 -11.03
C ARG A 59 -3.61 -0.88 -10.28
N VAL A 60 -4.84 -1.22 -10.68
CA VAL A 60 -6.05 -0.72 -10.02
C VAL A 60 -6.92 -1.90 -9.63
N TYR A 61 -7.31 -1.94 -8.37
CA TYR A 61 -8.11 -3.01 -7.80
C TYR A 61 -9.53 -2.55 -7.46
N ARG A 62 -10.45 -3.51 -7.56
CA ARG A 62 -11.82 -3.39 -7.08
C ARG A 62 -11.92 -3.72 -5.59
N GLN A 63 -13.04 -3.38 -4.97
CA GLN A 63 -13.35 -3.77 -3.59
C GLN A 63 -13.45 -5.29 -3.42
N SER A 64 -13.70 -6.05 -4.50
CA SER A 64 -13.63 -7.52 -4.48
C SER A 64 -12.20 -8.09 -4.53
N GLY A 65 -11.17 -7.24 -4.67
CA GLY A 65 -9.78 -7.68 -4.85
C GLY A 65 -9.39 -8.04 -6.29
N ASN A 66 -10.33 -8.02 -7.24
CA ASN A 66 -10.03 -8.25 -8.67
C ASN A 66 -9.50 -6.98 -9.34
N LEU A 67 -8.76 -7.12 -10.44
CA LEU A 67 -8.36 -5.98 -11.26
C LEU A 67 -9.59 -5.19 -11.75
N TYR A 68 -9.51 -3.87 -11.62
CA TYR A 68 -10.53 -2.95 -12.12
C TYR A 68 -10.44 -2.82 -13.64
N LYS A 69 -9.22 -2.72 -14.14
CA LYS A 69 -8.79 -2.59 -15.54
C LYS A 69 -7.41 -3.24 -15.69
N ASP A 70 -7.01 -3.49 -16.94
CA ASP A 70 -5.67 -4.00 -17.24
C ASP A 70 -4.58 -3.05 -16.76
N ASP A 71 -3.44 -3.64 -16.43
CA ASP A 71 -2.23 -2.97 -16.00
C ASP A 71 -1.77 -1.94 -17.04
N GLN A 72 -1.32 -0.78 -16.55
CA GLN A 72 -0.87 0.32 -17.41
C GLN A 72 0.60 0.63 -17.16
N LEU A 73 1.37 0.70 -18.23
CA LEU A 73 2.80 1.04 -18.18
C LEU A 73 3.01 2.52 -18.52
N PHE A 74 3.89 3.17 -17.76
CA PHE A 74 4.27 4.57 -17.94
C PHE A 74 5.77 4.71 -17.83
N ASN A 75 6.38 5.54 -18.68
CA ASN A 75 7.81 5.84 -18.63
C ASN A 75 8.12 7.06 -17.74
N ASP A 76 7.12 7.55 -17.01
CA ASP A 76 7.21 8.71 -16.16
C ASP A 76 6.32 8.54 -14.93
N ARG A 77 6.87 8.86 -13.75
CA ARG A 77 6.17 8.72 -12.48
C ARG A 77 4.99 9.68 -12.36
N GLU A 78 5.11 10.90 -12.90
CA GLU A 78 4.04 11.90 -12.83
C GLU A 78 2.84 11.43 -13.65
N ALA A 79 3.09 10.89 -14.85
CA ALA A 79 2.07 10.26 -15.68
C ALA A 79 1.39 9.08 -14.97
N ALA A 80 2.16 8.20 -14.32
CA ALA A 80 1.64 7.05 -13.57
C ALA A 80 0.74 7.48 -12.40
N VAL A 81 1.21 8.40 -11.56
CA VAL A 81 0.47 8.94 -10.41
C VAL A 81 -0.80 9.64 -10.89
N LYS A 82 -0.71 10.47 -11.93
CA LYS A 82 -1.87 11.16 -12.52
C LYS A 82 -2.92 10.18 -13.03
N ALA A 83 -2.51 9.05 -13.62
CA ALA A 83 -3.43 8.01 -14.06
C ALA A 83 -4.15 7.32 -12.89
N GLY A 84 -3.43 7.06 -11.80
CA GLY A 84 -3.99 6.56 -10.54
C GLY A 84 -5.02 7.52 -9.94
N VAL A 85 -4.62 8.78 -9.73
CA VAL A 85 -5.45 9.86 -9.21
C VAL A 85 -6.69 10.08 -10.08
N ALA A 86 -6.53 10.13 -11.40
CA ALA A 86 -7.66 10.28 -12.33
C ALA A 86 -8.67 9.14 -12.21
N THR A 87 -8.22 7.92 -11.88
CA THR A 87 -9.10 6.78 -11.66
C THR A 87 -9.98 6.97 -10.42
N PHE A 88 -9.41 7.48 -9.31
CA PHE A 88 -10.17 7.83 -8.11
C PHE A 88 -11.12 9.02 -8.34
N LYS A 89 -10.68 10.05 -9.08
CA LYS A 89 -11.55 11.19 -9.46
C LYS A 89 -12.79 10.72 -10.23
N ARG A 90 -12.61 9.86 -11.25
CA ARG A 90 -13.72 9.27 -12.02
C ARG A 90 -14.67 8.44 -11.15
N ALA A 91 -14.13 7.76 -10.14
CA ALA A 91 -14.91 7.02 -9.16
C ALA A 91 -15.55 7.89 -8.06
N LYS A 92 -15.41 9.23 -8.15
CA LYS A 92 -15.90 10.21 -7.18
C LYS A 92 -15.41 9.94 -5.75
N ILE A 93 -14.12 9.62 -5.63
CA ILE A 93 -13.45 9.38 -4.35
C ILE A 93 -12.57 10.59 -4.04
N PRO A 94 -13.00 11.50 -3.14
CA PRO A 94 -12.26 12.74 -2.86
C PRO A 94 -11.04 12.56 -1.93
N TYR A 95 -10.98 11.45 -1.19
CA TYR A 95 -9.94 11.19 -0.21
C TYR A 95 -9.31 9.82 -0.42
N ALA A 96 -8.02 9.71 -0.11
CA ALA A 96 -7.29 8.45 -0.16
C ALA A 96 -6.47 8.26 1.12
N VAL A 97 -6.22 7.00 1.42
CA VAL A 97 -5.30 6.54 2.44
C VAL A 97 -4.04 6.10 1.72
N VAL A 98 -2.90 6.65 2.10
CA VAL A 98 -1.60 6.18 1.61
C VAL A 98 -1.18 4.98 2.47
N GLU A 99 -1.01 3.81 1.84
CA GLU A 99 -0.55 2.60 2.53
C GLU A 99 0.97 2.47 2.45
N GLU A 100 1.52 2.76 1.27
CA GLU A 100 2.96 2.68 1.02
C GLU A 100 3.38 3.88 0.17
N ASN A 101 4.49 4.50 0.55
CA ASN A 101 5.11 5.58 -0.19
C ASN A 101 6.62 5.46 -0.03
N THR A 102 7.25 4.85 -1.02
CA THR A 102 8.69 4.59 -1.05
C THR A 102 9.25 5.00 -2.41
N LEU A 103 10.56 4.82 -2.59
CA LEU A 103 11.22 5.06 -3.86
C LEU A 103 10.76 4.09 -4.97
N THR A 104 10.20 2.93 -4.60
CA THR A 104 9.76 1.88 -5.53
C THR A 104 8.24 1.80 -5.65
N ASP A 105 7.53 2.05 -4.55
CA ASP A 105 6.12 1.71 -4.42
C ASP A 105 5.33 2.92 -3.94
N PHE A 106 4.24 3.21 -4.63
CA PHE A 106 3.25 4.19 -4.18
C PHE A 106 1.87 3.58 -4.24
N VAL A 107 1.33 3.27 -3.07
CA VAL A 107 0.08 2.55 -2.89
C VAL A 107 -0.89 3.41 -2.11
N PHE A 108 -2.08 3.61 -2.67
CA PHE A 108 -3.15 4.31 -1.99
C PHE A 108 -4.49 3.65 -2.22
N ARG A 109 -5.33 3.69 -1.18
CA ARG A 109 -6.65 3.06 -1.19
C ARG A 109 -7.75 4.02 -0.75
N ARG A 110 -8.98 3.61 -0.97
CA ARG A 110 -10.16 4.26 -0.42
C ARG A 110 -10.15 4.11 1.12
N PRO A 111 -10.50 5.17 1.89
CA PRO A 111 -10.59 5.10 3.35
C PRO A 111 -11.65 4.12 3.84
N PHE A 112 -12.88 4.25 3.34
CA PHE A 112 -14.03 3.46 3.82
C PHE A 112 -14.43 2.35 2.84
N HIS A 113 -14.64 1.15 3.37
CA HIS A 113 -15.36 0.10 2.66
C HIS A 113 -16.87 0.39 2.78
N ASN A 114 -17.63 0.28 1.68
CA ASN A 114 -19.05 0.68 1.70
C ASN A 114 -19.92 -0.54 1.45
N HIS A 115 -20.20 -1.27 2.54
CA HIS A 115 -20.92 -2.57 2.69
C HIS A 115 -22.37 -2.62 2.16
N ARG A 116 -22.77 -1.68 1.29
CA ARG A 116 -24.12 -1.61 0.72
C ARG A 116 -24.10 -1.80 -0.79
N GLY A 117 -24.61 -2.97 -1.20
CA GLY A 117 -25.22 -3.20 -2.51
C GLY A 117 -24.55 -4.27 -3.38
N LYS A 118 -25.33 -4.92 -4.24
CA LYS A 118 -24.90 -6.00 -5.16
C LYS A 118 -23.74 -5.61 -6.12
N ALA A 119 -23.49 -4.31 -6.30
CA ALA A 119 -22.42 -3.77 -7.15
C ALA A 119 -21.17 -3.31 -6.39
N GLU A 120 -21.11 -3.50 -5.07
CA GLU A 120 -20.03 -3.03 -4.21
C GLU A 120 -18.67 -3.58 -4.63
N GLY A 121 -18.57 -4.89 -4.85
CA GLY A 121 -17.33 -5.53 -5.29
C GLY A 121 -16.79 -5.05 -6.64
N LYS A 122 -17.54 -4.25 -7.42
CA LYS A 122 -17.07 -3.66 -8.69
C LYS A 122 -16.48 -2.25 -8.53
N LYS A 123 -16.66 -1.61 -7.37
CA LYS A 123 -16.16 -0.25 -7.10
C LYS A 123 -14.64 -0.26 -6.98
N VAL A 124 -13.99 0.85 -7.36
CA VAL A 124 -12.55 1.05 -7.17
C VAL A 124 -12.22 1.03 -5.67
N ALA A 125 -11.16 0.31 -5.30
CA ALA A 125 -10.69 0.18 -3.93
C ALA A 125 -9.28 0.74 -3.74
N LYS A 126 -8.35 0.33 -4.60
CA LYS A 126 -6.92 0.55 -4.40
C LYS A 126 -6.22 0.80 -5.72
N VAL A 127 -5.20 1.64 -5.69
CA VAL A 127 -4.23 1.83 -6.78
C VAL A 127 -2.86 1.52 -6.21
N GLU A 128 -2.10 0.75 -6.98
CA GLU A 128 -0.71 0.43 -6.71
C GLU A 128 0.14 0.92 -7.89
N ILE A 129 1.23 1.61 -7.59
CA ILE A 129 2.18 2.10 -8.58
C ILE A 129 3.54 1.55 -8.20
N PHE A 130 4.09 0.72 -9.07
CA PHE A 130 5.38 0.07 -8.88
C PHE A 130 6.39 0.61 -9.88
N LYS A 131 7.60 0.92 -9.43
CA LYS A 131 8.75 1.06 -10.31
C LYS A 131 9.24 -0.32 -10.73
N ILE A 132 9.37 -0.55 -12.02
CA ILE A 132 9.78 -1.84 -12.59
C ILE A 132 11.15 -1.80 -13.28
N GLU A 133 11.64 -0.60 -13.61
CA GLU A 133 12.95 -0.34 -14.20
C GLU A 133 13.50 0.98 -13.66
#